data_AF-A0A6G7A5Z9-F1
#
_entry.id   AF-A0A6G7A5Z9-F1
#
_cell.length_a   1.000
_cell.length_b   1.000
_cell.length_c   1.000
_cell.angle_alpha   90.00
_cell.angle_beta   90.00
_cell.angle_gamma   90.00
#
_symmetry.space_group_name_H-M   'P 1'
#
loop_
_entity.id
_entity.type
_entity.pdbx_description
1 polymer ?
#
loop_
_entity_poly.entity_id
_entity_poly.type
_entity_poly.pdbx_seq_one_letter_code
_entity_poly.pdbx_strand_id
1 'polypeptide(L)'
;MKTRQSCLLALAAALCLGIVSSNSMAAVYVCSDDACNKWAAITEEQLELKSTDGEDTSIRQTLSESASESITNGYNNLYDTDLYLKKDLWHIGGIDPFKGKEHVTVYIYKSTDPDRRLKTCHAFSFKNPTGRYHATCS
;
A
#
# COMPACT_ATOMS: atom_id res chain seq x y z
N MET A 1 23.41 28.44 63.35
CA MET A 1 22.43 29.56 63.35
C MET A 1 22.15 30.01 61.91
N LYS A 2 20.86 30.06 61.57
CA LYS A 2 20.19 30.88 60.53
C LYS A 2 20.32 30.52 59.04
N THR A 3 19.25 29.87 58.59
CA THR A 3 18.59 29.86 57.27
C THR A 3 18.45 31.23 56.58
N ARG A 4 18.51 31.20 55.24
CA ARG A 4 17.65 31.93 54.26
C ARG A 4 17.69 31.14 52.94
N GLN A 5 16.68 30.35 52.57
CA GLN A 5 15.43 30.68 51.86
C GLN A 5 15.55 31.49 50.55
N SER A 6 15.27 30.77 49.46
CA SER A 6 14.48 31.12 48.27
C SER A 6 15.07 32.02 47.17
N CYS A 7 15.30 31.41 46.01
CA CYS A 7 14.86 31.96 44.72
C CYS A 7 14.09 30.88 43.96
N LEU A 8 12.84 31.20 43.67
CA LEU A 8 11.86 30.44 42.91
C LEU A 8 12.03 30.67 41.40
N LEU A 9 11.55 29.67 40.63
CA LEU A 9 10.92 29.78 39.30
C LEU A 9 11.78 30.18 38.09
N ALA A 10 11.92 29.27 37.11
CA ALA A 10 11.23 29.36 35.81
C ALA A 10 11.55 28.19 34.86
N LEU A 11 10.47 27.58 34.33
CA LEU A 11 10.23 27.12 32.95
C LEU A 11 11.28 26.22 32.27
N ALA A 12 10.98 24.95 31.99
CA ALA A 12 10.16 24.50 30.83
C ALA A 12 10.85 24.69 29.46
N ALA A 13 11.42 23.59 28.95
CA ALA A 13 11.52 23.22 27.52
C ALA A 13 12.15 21.81 27.50
N ALA A 14 11.41 20.70 27.51
CA ALA A 14 10.47 20.24 26.49
C ALA A 14 11.10 20.23 25.09
N LEU A 15 11.25 19.00 24.56
CA LEU A 15 11.39 18.63 23.15
C LEU A 15 12.69 19.10 22.47
N CYS A 16 13.45 18.27 21.75
CA CYS A 16 12.98 17.31 20.78
C CYS A 16 13.78 16.01 20.85
N LEU A 17 13.12 14.92 21.25
CA LEU A 17 13.38 13.64 20.62
C LEU A 17 13.11 13.86 19.14
N GLY A 18 14.16 14.03 18.34
CA GLY A 18 14.06 13.96 16.90
C GLY A 18 13.60 12.56 16.55
N ILE A 19 12.28 12.36 16.49
CA ILE A 19 11.70 11.25 15.75
C ILE A 19 12.10 11.55 14.31
N VAL A 20 13.21 10.95 13.89
CA VAL A 20 13.58 10.87 12.48
C VAL A 20 12.48 10.03 11.85
N SER A 21 11.44 10.72 11.42
CA SER A 21 10.32 10.12 10.69
C SER A 21 10.87 9.82 9.31
N SER A 22 11.56 8.69 9.18
CA SER A 22 11.88 8.06 7.91
C SER A 22 10.56 7.59 7.30
N ASN A 23 9.70 8.53 6.91
CA ASN A 23 8.50 8.26 6.13
C ASN A 23 8.97 7.90 4.71
N SER A 24 9.48 6.68 4.54
CA SER A 24 9.39 5.99 3.26
C SER A 24 7.93 5.55 3.07
N MET A 25 7.02 6.52 3.01
CA MET A 25 5.60 6.36 2.68
C MET A 25 5.44 6.88 1.25
N ALA A 26 5.01 6.15 0.21
CA ALA A 26 4.50 4.80 0.06
C ALA A 26 4.86 4.32 -1.37
N ALA A 27 5.10 3.02 -1.57
CA ALA A 27 5.28 2.45 -2.92
C ALA A 27 3.95 2.04 -3.58
N VAL A 28 2.83 2.41 -2.93
CA VAL A 28 1.48 2.05 -3.34
C VAL A 28 0.58 3.28 -3.22
N TYR A 29 -0.08 3.62 -4.32
CA TYR A 29 -1.00 4.73 -4.44
C TYR A 29 -2.38 4.22 -4.84
N VAL A 30 -3.42 4.91 -4.40
CA VAL A 30 -4.81 4.64 -4.78
C VAL A 30 -5.36 5.84 -5.53
N CYS A 31 -6.03 5.52 -6.62
CA CYS A 31 -6.77 6.46 -7.43
C CYS A 31 -7.90 7.12 -6.61
N SER A 32 -7.97 8.45 -6.66
CA SER A 32 -8.91 9.24 -5.86
C SER A 32 -10.14 9.74 -6.63
N ASP A 33 -10.15 9.58 -7.96
CA ASP A 33 -11.28 9.96 -8.83
C ASP A 33 -11.58 8.83 -9.85
N ASP A 34 -12.76 8.82 -10.46
CA ASP A 34 -13.15 7.69 -11.33
C ASP A 34 -12.34 7.64 -12.64
N ALA A 35 -11.66 8.74 -12.99
CA ALA A 35 -10.82 8.85 -14.17
C ALA A 35 -9.35 8.45 -13.90
N CYS A 36 -8.99 8.20 -12.64
CA CYS A 36 -7.63 7.99 -12.17
C CYS A 36 -6.60 9.03 -12.64
N ASN A 37 -7.00 10.30 -12.59
CA ASN A 37 -6.12 11.44 -12.86
C ASN A 37 -5.38 11.91 -11.60
N LYS A 38 -5.86 11.50 -10.42
CA LYS A 38 -5.28 11.88 -9.13
C LYS A 38 -5.02 10.66 -8.27
N TRP A 39 -3.83 10.61 -7.70
CA TRP A 39 -3.35 9.50 -6.88
C TRP A 39 -2.99 10.01 -5.48
N ALA A 40 -3.36 9.22 -4.47
CA ALA A 40 -2.99 9.46 -3.08
C ALA A 40 -2.26 8.22 -2.56
N ALA A 41 -1.35 8.39 -1.59
CA ALA A 41 -0.75 7.24 -0.92
C ALA A 41 -1.86 6.36 -0.32
N ILE A 42 -1.71 5.04 -0.43
CA ILE A 42 -2.64 4.12 0.23
C ILE A 42 -2.58 4.30 1.75
N THR A 43 -3.74 4.22 2.41
CA THR A 43 -3.83 4.24 3.88
C THR A 43 -3.71 2.84 4.47
N GLU A 44 -3.37 2.76 5.76
CA GLU A 44 -3.36 1.47 6.48
C GLU A 44 -4.74 0.81 6.50
N GLU A 45 -5.81 1.59 6.67
CA GLU A 45 -7.19 1.07 6.63
C GLU A 45 -7.52 0.45 5.27
N GLN A 46 -7.09 1.08 4.17
CA GLN A 46 -7.25 0.52 2.83
C GLN A 46 -6.40 -0.74 2.64
N LEU A 47 -5.16 -0.78 3.15
CA LEU A 47 -4.33 -1.99 3.07
C LEU A 47 -4.94 -3.18 3.80
N GLU A 48 -5.63 -2.95 4.91
CA GLU A 48 -6.32 -3.99 5.67
C GLU A 48 -7.72 -4.34 5.14
N LEU A 49 -8.23 -3.62 4.13
CA LEU A 49 -9.52 -3.91 3.52
C LEU A 49 -9.55 -5.35 2.97
N LYS A 50 -10.53 -6.12 3.44
CA LYS A 50 -10.71 -7.54 3.10
C LYS A 50 -11.57 -7.74 1.86
N SER A 51 -11.24 -8.78 1.08
CA SER A 51 -12.11 -9.26 -0.01
C SER A 51 -13.42 -9.80 0.55
N THR A 52 -14.49 -9.68 -0.22
CA THR A 52 -15.85 -10.08 0.14
C THR A 52 -16.31 -11.38 -0.52
N ASP A 53 -15.45 -11.98 -1.33
CA ASP A 53 -15.67 -13.22 -2.08
C ASP A 53 -15.47 -14.51 -1.25
N GLY A 54 -15.36 -14.38 0.07
CA GLY A 54 -15.15 -15.48 1.00
C GLY A 54 -13.69 -15.88 1.22
N GLU A 55 -12.73 -15.28 0.51
CA GLU A 55 -11.29 -15.53 0.74
C GLU A 55 -10.73 -14.75 1.94
N ASP A 56 -11.43 -13.71 2.42
CA ASP A 56 -11.05 -12.85 3.55
C ASP A 56 -9.59 -12.36 3.49
N THR A 57 -9.16 -12.05 2.27
CA THR A 57 -7.78 -11.65 1.98
C THR A 57 -7.68 -10.13 2.02
N SER A 58 -6.67 -9.60 2.71
CA SER A 58 -6.40 -8.16 2.70
C SER A 58 -5.65 -7.73 1.44
N ILE A 59 -5.75 -6.44 1.11
CA ILE A 59 -4.95 -5.86 0.02
C ILE A 59 -3.46 -6.01 0.32
N ARG A 60 -3.05 -5.82 1.58
CA ARG A 60 -1.67 -6.06 1.99
C ARG A 60 -1.20 -7.45 1.59
N GLN A 61 -1.95 -8.48 1.98
CA GLN A 61 -1.60 -9.88 1.69
C GLN A 61 -1.49 -10.13 0.17
N THR A 62 -2.46 -9.70 -0.63
CA THR A 62 -2.40 -9.94 -2.08
C THR A 62 -1.22 -9.23 -2.76
N LEU A 63 -0.80 -8.05 -2.27
CA LEU A 63 0.33 -7.31 -2.82
C LEU A 63 1.69 -7.84 -2.31
N SER A 64 1.85 -8.05 -1.00
CA SER A 64 3.13 -8.45 -0.40
C SER A 64 3.48 -9.92 -0.64
N GLU A 65 2.47 -10.78 -0.80
CA GLU A 65 2.63 -12.23 -1.04
C GLU A 65 2.20 -12.64 -2.46
N SER A 66 2.13 -11.67 -3.39
CA SER A 66 1.75 -11.92 -4.78
C SER A 66 2.65 -12.95 -5.45
N ALA A 67 2.12 -13.76 -6.36
CA ALA A 67 2.89 -14.62 -7.24
C ALA A 67 3.61 -13.85 -8.36
N SER A 68 3.25 -12.57 -8.59
CA SER A 68 3.94 -11.69 -9.53
C SER A 68 5.08 -10.94 -8.85
N GLU A 69 6.31 -11.19 -9.30
CA GLU A 69 7.49 -10.45 -8.82
C GLU A 69 7.38 -8.96 -9.10
N SER A 70 6.75 -8.55 -10.21
CA SER A 70 6.56 -7.12 -10.51
C SER A 70 5.71 -6.43 -9.44
N ILE A 71 4.70 -7.14 -8.89
CA ILE A 71 3.87 -6.60 -7.81
C ILE A 71 4.66 -6.55 -6.51
N THR A 72 5.33 -7.64 -6.11
CA THR A 72 6.10 -7.65 -4.87
C THR A 72 7.27 -6.65 -4.91
N ASN A 73 7.90 -6.46 -6.07
CA ASN A 73 8.97 -5.48 -6.23
C ASN A 73 8.43 -4.05 -6.07
N GLY A 74 7.31 -3.72 -6.71
CA GLY A 74 6.68 -2.42 -6.53
C GLY A 74 6.23 -2.20 -5.08
N TYR A 75 5.59 -3.17 -4.43
CA TYR A 75 5.18 -3.05 -3.02
C TYR A 75 6.37 -2.78 -2.08
N ASN A 76 7.53 -3.39 -2.36
CA ASN A 76 8.75 -3.22 -1.57
C ASN A 76 9.66 -2.07 -2.07
N ASN A 77 9.20 -1.21 -2.98
CA ASN A 77 9.97 -0.12 -3.58
C ASN A 77 11.33 -0.57 -4.17
N LEU A 78 11.31 -1.66 -4.93
CA LEU A 78 12.48 -2.19 -5.61
C LEU A 78 12.48 -1.75 -7.08
N TYR A 79 13.68 -1.54 -7.64
CA TYR A 79 13.91 -1.26 -9.06
C TYR A 79 13.20 -0.01 -9.61
N ASP A 80 12.99 0.99 -8.76
CA ASP A 80 12.32 2.26 -9.07
C ASP A 80 10.93 2.03 -9.66
N THR A 81 10.12 1.19 -8.99
CA THR A 81 8.75 0.91 -9.40
C THR A 81 7.77 1.14 -8.26
N ASP A 82 6.64 1.72 -8.61
CA ASP A 82 5.52 2.00 -7.72
C ASP A 82 4.25 1.30 -8.23
N LEU A 83 3.35 0.98 -7.30
CA LEU A 83 2.05 0.40 -7.56
C LEU A 83 0.97 1.48 -7.49
N TYR A 84 0.05 1.47 -8.46
CA TYR A 84 -1.06 2.40 -8.53
C TYR A 84 -2.36 1.60 -8.69
N LEU A 85 -3.22 1.67 -7.68
CA LEU A 85 -4.45 0.87 -7.57
C LEU A 85 -5.68 1.67 -7.99
N LYS A 86 -6.66 1.01 -8.58
CA LYS A 86 -7.97 1.63 -8.84
C LYS A 86 -8.67 2.05 -7.54
N LYS A 87 -9.58 3.02 -7.66
CA LYS A 87 -10.35 3.60 -6.55
C LYS A 87 -11.21 2.57 -5.82
N ASP A 88 -11.99 1.81 -6.57
CA ASP A 88 -12.69 0.64 -6.04
C ASP A 88 -11.65 -0.48 -5.92
N LEU A 89 -11.20 -0.76 -4.70
CA LEU A 89 -10.01 -1.60 -4.54
C LEU A 89 -10.25 -3.06 -4.92
N TRP A 90 -11.37 -3.64 -4.47
CA TRP A 90 -11.77 -5.00 -4.82
C TRP A 90 -12.72 -4.99 -6.01
N HIS A 91 -12.40 -5.78 -7.02
CA HIS A 91 -13.22 -5.96 -8.21
C HIS A 91 -13.53 -7.44 -8.43
N ILE A 92 -14.79 -7.74 -8.75
CA ILE A 92 -15.17 -9.09 -9.15
C ILE A 92 -14.59 -9.36 -10.55
N GLY A 93 -13.72 -10.37 -10.64
CA GLY A 93 -13.20 -10.91 -11.88
C GLY A 93 -14.26 -11.68 -12.67
N GLY A 94 -14.07 -11.77 -13.98
CA GLY A 94 -15.07 -12.35 -14.87
C GLY A 94 -14.52 -12.88 -16.18
N ILE A 95 -13.92 -14.07 -16.12
CA ILE A 95 -13.97 -15.18 -17.09
C ILE A 95 -13.51 -16.43 -16.32
N ASP A 96 -13.95 -17.62 -16.73
CA ASP A 96 -13.44 -18.85 -16.12
C ASP A 96 -11.90 -18.93 -16.30
N PRO A 97 -11.16 -19.44 -15.29
CA PRO A 97 -11.63 -20.06 -14.04
C PRO A 97 -11.80 -19.08 -12.84
N PHE A 98 -11.76 -17.77 -13.07
CA PHE A 98 -11.70 -16.76 -12.00
C PHE A 98 -13.05 -16.07 -11.73
N LYS A 99 -14.13 -16.58 -12.32
CA LYS A 99 -15.46 -15.99 -12.22
C LYS A 99 -15.90 -15.91 -10.76
N GLY A 100 -16.27 -14.71 -10.32
CA GLY A 100 -16.74 -14.48 -8.95
C GLY A 100 -15.64 -14.31 -7.90
N LYS A 101 -14.36 -14.40 -8.29
CA LYS A 101 -13.23 -14.08 -7.40
C LYS A 101 -12.84 -12.62 -7.52
N GLU A 102 -12.53 -12.02 -6.39
CA GLU A 102 -12.11 -10.63 -6.32
C GLU A 102 -10.63 -10.48 -6.63
N HIS A 103 -10.28 -9.31 -7.16
CA HIS A 103 -8.90 -8.91 -7.39
C HIS A 103 -8.76 -7.40 -7.25
N VAL A 104 -7.54 -6.96 -6.97
CA VAL A 104 -7.12 -5.57 -7.07
C VAL A 104 -6.48 -5.34 -8.43
N THR A 105 -6.91 -4.29 -9.14
CA THR A 105 -6.21 -3.87 -10.37
C THR A 105 -5.01 -3.01 -9.98
N VAL A 106 -3.82 -3.42 -10.40
CA VAL A 106 -2.54 -2.81 -10.08
C VAL A 106 -1.88 -2.31 -11.37
N TYR A 107 -1.64 -1.01 -11.47
CA TYR A 107 -0.79 -0.45 -12.51
C TYR A 107 0.62 -0.27 -11.97
N ILE A 108 1.62 -0.73 -12.72
CA ILE A 108 3.02 -0.62 -12.32
C ILE A 108 3.67 0.46 -13.17
N TYR A 109 4.23 1.47 -12.52
CA TYR A 109 4.92 2.59 -13.15
C TYR A 109 6.38 2.64 -12.72
N LYS A 110 7.22 3.30 -13.52
CA LYS A 110 8.53 3.73 -13.02
C LYS A 110 8.33 4.89 -12.06
N SER A 111 8.91 4.83 -10.87
CA SER A 111 8.84 5.93 -9.90
C SER A 111 9.50 7.21 -10.44
N THR A 112 10.45 7.06 -11.37
CA THR A 112 11.12 8.17 -12.08
C THR A 112 10.36 8.72 -13.29
N ASP A 113 9.33 8.02 -13.76
CA ASP A 113 8.50 8.39 -14.92
C ASP A 113 7.06 7.87 -14.70
N PRO A 114 6.27 8.57 -13.87
CA PRO A 114 4.93 8.13 -13.48
C PRO A 114 3.90 8.23 -14.61
N ASP A 115 4.26 8.78 -15.78
CA ASP A 115 3.40 8.77 -16.97
C ASP A 115 3.61 7.49 -17.81
N ARG A 116 4.70 6.76 -17.58
CA ARG A 116 5.02 5.52 -18.29
C ARG A 116 4.62 4.29 -17.50
N ARG A 117 3.42 3.79 -17.81
CA ARG A 117 2.95 2.49 -17.31
C ARG A 117 3.80 1.37 -17.92
N LEU A 118 4.39 0.54 -17.07
CA LEU A 118 5.13 -0.65 -17.47
C LEU A 118 4.22 -1.84 -17.71
N LYS A 119 3.28 -2.08 -16.78
CA LYS A 119 2.40 -3.24 -16.77
C LYS A 119 1.07 -2.91 -16.12
N THR A 120 0.05 -3.68 -16.49
CA THR A 120 -1.18 -3.81 -15.69
C THR A 120 -1.25 -5.22 -15.15
N CYS A 121 -1.53 -5.36 -13.87
CA CYS A 121 -1.71 -6.64 -13.21
C CYS A 121 -3.03 -6.70 -12.46
N HIS A 122 -3.51 -7.92 -12.26
CA HIS A 122 -4.64 -8.23 -11.38
C HIS A 122 -4.12 -9.11 -10.25
N ALA A 123 -4.13 -8.60 -9.02
CA ALA A 123 -3.73 -9.33 -7.81
C ALA A 123 -4.98 -9.93 -7.17
N PHE A 124 -5.14 -11.24 -7.26
CA PHE A 124 -6.36 -11.92 -6.84
C PHE A 124 -6.37 -12.22 -5.33
N SER A 125 -7.58 -12.32 -4.77
CA SER A 125 -7.84 -12.65 -3.37
C SER A 125 -7.45 -14.09 -2.98
N PHE A 126 -7.28 -15.00 -3.95
CA PHE A 126 -7.01 -16.41 -3.67
C PHE A 126 -5.55 -16.79 -3.93
N LYS A 127 -5.10 -17.87 -3.28
CA LYS A 127 -3.75 -18.44 -3.46
C LYS A 127 -3.71 -19.43 -4.62
N ASN A 128 -2.61 -19.41 -5.36
CA ASN A 128 -2.28 -20.44 -6.34
C ASN A 128 -1.83 -21.74 -5.61
N PRO A 129 -1.60 -22.86 -6.33
CA PRO A 129 -1.15 -24.11 -5.73
C PRO A 129 0.21 -24.04 -5.00
N THR A 130 1.02 -23.01 -5.25
CA THR A 130 2.31 -22.80 -4.56
C THR A 130 2.16 -21.98 -3.27
N GLY A 131 0.94 -21.57 -2.91
CA GLY A 131 0.64 -20.84 -1.68
C GLY A 131 0.84 -19.32 -1.75
N ARG A 132 1.15 -18.76 -2.94
CA ARG A 132 1.24 -17.31 -3.18
C ARG A 132 -0.05 -16.79 -3.78
N TYR A 133 -0.38 -15.52 -3.56
CA TYR A 133 -1.60 -14.94 -4.12
C TYR A 133 -1.53 -14.87 -5.64
N HIS A 134 -2.56 -15.39 -6.30
CA HIS A 134 -2.55 -15.48 -7.75
C HIS A 134 -2.51 -14.08 -8.37
N ALA A 135 -1.77 -13.93 -9.47
CA ALA A 135 -1.73 -12.69 -10.21
C ALA A 135 -1.57 -12.94 -11.70
N THR A 136 -2.21 -12.09 -12.51
CA THR A 136 -1.99 -12.02 -13.96
C THR A 136 -1.45 -10.64 -14.31
N CYS A 137 -0.57 -10.55 -15.30
CA CYS A 137 0.00 -9.29 -15.76
C CYS A 137 0.07 -9.27 -17.28
N SER A 138 -0.20 -8.09 -17.86
CA SER A 138 -0.09 -7.77 -19.29
C SER A 138 0.80 -6.56 -19.52
#